data_AF-A0A7S4SV10-F1
#
_entry.id   AF-A0A7S4SV10-F1
#
_cell.length_a   1.000
_cell.length_b   1.000
_cell.length_c   1.000
_cell.angle_alpha   90.00
_cell.angle_beta   90.00
_cell.angle_gamma   90.00
#
_symmetry.space_group_name_H-M   'P 1'
#
loop_
_entity.id
_entity.type
_entity.pdbx_description
1 polymer ?
#
loop_
_entity_poly.entity_id
_entity_poly.type
_entity_poly.pdbx_seq_one_letter_code
_entity_poly.pdbx_strand_id
1 'polypeptide(L)'
;MRCYGDKPSSFLRLQPNGNIPVAIIDGTIYNQSNDIMSALETLFPDHKSLSPKDEDRAKASELLRLERNIFGAWMYWLTGGGDRSKADFISTLEVVERELQQSKGGDFFLGKDVTLVDMMFAPFLERACASLLFFKGYQIRVAPGQPTNFPAVNRWFDAMEQLESYQLTKSDYYTHCWDLPPQLGGCTYEKGGEPYERAINGGLTLDGTRESWALPLEPHLGGLEPDWNWCGDESAARREAADRLVANHKNIVMFAARGAGRKGSPPVMAALSDPNAKPNEDVTNAVDAVLRVVSTAMLEGTENGEVEQTMLDVANAVVQEGGIEYADGVVASLAYLRDRIGVPRDMRLPAAMQLRAHLNWAAGKILNAQDA
;
A
#
# COMPACT_ATOMS: atom_id res chain seq x y z
N MET A 1 -16.11 10.29 -6.53
CA MET A 1 -15.52 9.29 -5.61
C MET A 1 -16.17 9.42 -4.22
N ARG A 2 -17.19 8.62 -3.92
CA ARG A 2 -17.87 8.55 -2.59
C ARG A 2 -17.73 7.16 -1.94
N CYS A 3 -16.76 6.37 -2.40
CA CYS A 3 -16.56 4.99 -1.98
C CYS A 3 -16.21 4.81 -0.50
N TYR A 4 -15.74 5.86 0.17
CA TYR A 4 -15.36 5.89 1.58
C TYR A 4 -16.42 6.52 2.49
N GLY A 5 -17.59 6.86 1.95
CA GLY A 5 -18.65 7.58 2.66
C GLY A 5 -18.80 9.03 2.22
N ASP A 6 -19.64 9.77 2.95
CA ASP A 6 -19.95 11.15 2.63
C ASP A 6 -18.77 12.08 2.93
N LYS A 7 -18.51 12.98 1.98
CA LYS A 7 -17.49 14.03 2.16
C LYS A 7 -18.06 15.15 3.03
N PRO A 8 -17.28 15.71 3.97
CA PRO A 8 -17.73 16.83 4.79
C PRO A 8 -18.24 18.00 3.95
N SER A 9 -19.32 18.65 4.37
CA SER A 9 -19.85 19.83 3.66
C SER A 9 -18.84 20.97 3.56
N SER A 10 -17.91 21.07 4.52
CA SER A 10 -16.77 22.00 4.45
C SER A 10 -15.88 21.75 3.24
N PHE A 11 -15.60 20.50 2.91
CA PHE A 11 -14.82 20.12 1.73
C PHE A 11 -15.59 20.37 0.45
N LEU A 12 -16.88 20.01 0.39
CA LEU A 12 -17.71 20.20 -0.81
C LEU A 12 -17.94 21.68 -1.16
N ARG A 13 -17.83 22.60 -0.19
CA ARG A 13 -17.80 24.04 -0.47
C ARG A 13 -16.55 24.47 -1.23
N LEU A 14 -15.42 23.80 -1.01
CA LEU A 14 -14.15 24.08 -1.71
C LEU A 14 -14.09 23.37 -3.06
N GLN A 15 -14.65 22.15 -3.15
CA GLN A 15 -14.65 21.34 -4.36
C GLN A 15 -16.01 20.66 -4.55
N PRO A 16 -16.96 21.33 -5.23
CA PRO A 16 -18.35 20.87 -5.35
C PRO A 16 -18.51 19.50 -6.02
N ASN A 17 -17.63 19.14 -6.95
CA ASN A 17 -17.65 17.82 -7.59
C ASN A 17 -17.09 16.70 -6.68
N GLY A 18 -16.48 17.07 -5.55
CA GLY A 18 -15.89 16.16 -4.60
C GLY A 18 -14.63 15.45 -5.10
N ASN A 19 -13.94 15.93 -6.13
CA ASN A 19 -12.66 15.36 -6.59
C ASN A 19 -11.51 15.75 -5.66
N ILE A 20 -10.42 15.01 -5.74
CA ILE A 20 -9.17 15.28 -5.02
C ILE A 20 -8.03 15.21 -6.05
N PRO A 21 -6.88 15.88 -5.81
CA PRO A 21 -6.54 16.71 -4.65
C PRO A 21 -7.19 18.10 -4.65
N VAL A 22 -7.14 18.78 -3.49
CA VAL A 22 -7.43 20.21 -3.30
C VAL A 22 -6.36 20.77 -2.38
N ALA A 23 -5.78 21.93 -2.70
CA ALA A 23 -4.83 22.62 -1.84
C ALA A 23 -5.27 24.06 -1.59
N ILE A 24 -4.89 24.58 -0.42
CA ILE A 24 -5.00 26.00 -0.08
C ILE A 24 -3.57 26.49 0.13
N ILE A 25 -3.08 27.34 -0.77
CA ILE A 25 -1.72 27.90 -0.72
C ILE A 25 -1.88 29.41 -0.65
N ASP A 26 -1.39 30.03 0.44
CA ASP A 26 -1.51 31.46 0.72
C ASP A 26 -2.95 32.01 0.54
N GLY A 27 -3.93 31.25 1.03
CA GLY A 27 -5.35 31.60 0.94
C GLY A 27 -6.00 31.36 -0.43
N THR A 28 -5.23 30.96 -1.45
CA THR A 28 -5.74 30.62 -2.79
C THR A 28 -6.09 29.14 -2.87
N ILE A 29 -7.29 28.84 -3.39
CA ILE A 29 -7.78 27.48 -3.55
C ILE A 29 -7.40 26.94 -4.94
N TYR A 30 -6.68 25.82 -4.96
CA TYR A 30 -6.32 25.08 -6.16
C TYR A 30 -7.04 23.73 -6.14
N ASN A 31 -7.74 23.39 -7.22
CA ASN A 31 -8.67 22.25 -7.26
C ASN A 31 -8.32 21.18 -8.31
N GLN A 32 -7.18 21.34 -9.00
CA GLN A 32 -6.58 20.38 -9.92
C GLN A 32 -5.14 20.08 -9.50
N SER A 33 -4.68 18.84 -9.68
CA SER A 33 -3.30 18.45 -9.39
C SER A 33 -2.28 19.28 -10.17
N ASN A 34 -2.53 19.52 -11.46
CA ASN A 34 -1.62 20.30 -12.32
C ASN A 34 -1.45 21.75 -11.84
N ASP A 35 -2.55 22.37 -11.40
CA ASP A 35 -2.52 23.74 -10.90
C ASP A 35 -1.78 23.82 -9.57
N ILE A 36 -1.96 22.81 -8.70
CA ILE A 36 -1.23 22.68 -7.44
C ILE A 36 0.27 22.54 -7.71
N MET A 37 0.68 21.63 -8.60
CA MET A 37 2.10 21.45 -8.93
C MET A 37 2.72 22.72 -9.52
N SER A 38 1.99 23.39 -10.42
CA SER A 38 2.46 24.65 -11.02
C SER A 38 2.59 25.78 -9.99
N ALA A 39 1.64 25.86 -9.05
CA ALA A 39 1.69 26.82 -7.95
C ALA A 39 2.87 26.55 -7.01
N LEU A 40 3.12 25.28 -6.66
CA LEU A 40 4.26 24.90 -5.83
C LEU A 40 5.60 25.31 -6.47
N GLU A 41 5.78 25.03 -7.77
CA GLU A 41 6.99 25.43 -8.51
C GLU A 41 7.19 26.95 -8.58
N THR A 42 6.09 27.70 -8.65
CA THR A 42 6.14 29.17 -8.82
C THR A 42 6.31 29.91 -7.50
N LEU A 43 5.59 29.47 -6.45
CA LEU A 43 5.49 30.21 -5.19
C LEU A 43 6.63 29.90 -4.22
N PHE A 44 7.30 28.75 -4.36
CA PHE A 44 8.37 28.31 -3.47
C PHE A 44 9.67 28.07 -4.23
N PRO A 45 10.28 29.07 -4.89
CA PRO A 45 11.39 28.87 -5.83
C PRO A 45 12.72 28.44 -5.20
N ASP A 46 12.83 28.44 -3.87
CA ASP A 46 14.04 28.10 -3.12
C ASP A 46 14.22 26.56 -3.01
N HIS A 47 14.07 25.86 -4.13
CA HIS A 47 14.26 24.43 -4.28
C HIS A 47 14.88 24.10 -5.64
N LYS A 48 15.28 22.83 -5.83
CA LYS A 48 15.60 22.34 -7.15
C LYS A 48 14.31 22.15 -7.93
N SER A 49 14.02 23.06 -8.86
CA SER A 49 12.83 23.00 -9.72
C SER A 49 12.71 21.65 -10.41
N LEU A 50 11.49 21.12 -10.42
CA LEU A 50 11.12 19.90 -11.15
C LEU A 50 10.57 20.22 -12.55
N SER A 51 10.40 21.50 -12.87
CA SER A 51 9.92 21.93 -14.18
C SER A 51 10.89 21.50 -15.28
N PRO A 52 10.39 20.94 -16.40
CA PRO A 52 11.22 20.68 -17.56
C PRO A 52 11.94 21.94 -18.04
N LYS A 53 13.20 21.80 -18.46
CA LYS A 53 13.95 22.90 -19.06
C LYS A 53 13.30 23.35 -20.35
N ASP A 54 13.58 24.58 -20.75
CA ASP A 54 13.01 25.17 -21.97
C ASP A 54 13.31 24.35 -23.24
N GLU A 55 14.51 23.77 -23.34
CA GLU A 55 14.91 22.89 -24.44
C GLU A 55 14.12 21.57 -24.49
N ASP A 56 13.61 21.11 -23.34
CA ASP A 56 12.89 19.84 -23.20
C ASP A 56 11.36 20.00 -23.24
N ARG A 57 10.82 21.22 -23.30
CA ARG A 57 9.36 21.47 -23.22
C ARG A 57 8.54 20.70 -24.26
N ALA A 58 9.04 20.60 -25.50
CA ALA A 58 8.37 19.85 -26.55
C ALA A 58 8.32 18.35 -26.20
N LYS A 59 9.45 17.80 -25.75
CA LYS A 59 9.55 16.40 -25.36
C LYS A 59 8.69 16.10 -24.12
N ALA A 60 8.71 16.96 -23.12
CA ALA A 60 7.85 16.87 -21.94
C ALA A 60 6.36 16.83 -22.34
N SER A 61 5.95 17.65 -23.30
CA SER A 61 4.56 17.67 -23.78
C SER A 61 4.17 16.36 -24.48
N GLU A 62 5.08 15.74 -25.24
CA GLU A 62 4.87 14.42 -25.84
C GLU A 62 4.75 13.32 -24.77
N LEU A 63 5.64 13.35 -23.78
CA LEU A 63 5.64 12.38 -22.68
C LEU A 63 4.38 12.48 -21.81
N LEU A 64 3.89 13.69 -21.54
CA LEU A 64 2.62 13.88 -20.83
C LEU A 64 1.39 13.44 -21.64
N ARG A 65 1.49 13.35 -22.97
CA ARG A 65 0.46 12.69 -23.79
C ARG A 65 0.57 11.17 -23.68
N LEU A 66 1.79 10.65 -23.68
CA LEU A 66 2.05 9.23 -23.48
C LEU A 66 1.58 8.75 -22.09
N GLU A 67 1.79 9.53 -21.05
CA GLU A 67 1.28 9.31 -19.69
C GLU A 67 -0.24 9.08 -19.71
N ARG A 68 -1.00 10.01 -20.30
CA ARG A 68 -2.45 9.86 -20.43
C ARG A 68 -2.86 8.63 -21.25
N ASN A 69 -2.09 8.28 -22.28
CA ASN A 69 -2.35 7.11 -23.10
C ASN A 69 -2.15 5.81 -22.30
N ILE A 70 -1.04 5.69 -21.56
CA ILE A 70 -0.77 4.50 -20.75
C ILE A 70 -1.77 4.39 -19.60
N PHE A 71 -2.15 5.51 -18.98
CA PHE A 71 -3.20 5.54 -17.96
C PHE A 71 -4.53 5.01 -18.52
N GLY A 72 -4.96 5.51 -19.68
CA GLY A 72 -6.19 5.05 -20.33
C GLY A 72 -6.14 3.56 -20.71
N ALA A 73 -5.03 3.09 -21.27
CA ALA A 73 -4.86 1.70 -21.66
C ALA A 73 -4.85 0.75 -20.45
N TRP A 74 -4.15 1.13 -19.38
CA TRP A 74 -4.15 0.40 -18.10
C TRP A 74 -5.55 0.29 -17.53
N MET A 75 -6.26 1.42 -17.42
CA MET A 75 -7.62 1.46 -16.90
C MET A 75 -8.56 0.55 -17.69
N TYR A 76 -8.51 0.62 -19.02
CA TYR A 76 -9.37 -0.18 -19.88
C TYR A 76 -9.13 -1.68 -19.72
N TRP A 77 -7.87 -2.12 -19.62
CA TRP A 77 -7.56 -3.53 -19.39
C TRP A 77 -7.87 -3.97 -17.95
N LEU A 78 -7.56 -3.14 -16.94
CA LEU A 78 -7.80 -3.46 -15.54
C LEU A 78 -9.29 -3.67 -15.24
N THR A 79 -10.15 -2.76 -15.70
CA THR A 79 -11.61 -2.86 -15.47
C THR A 79 -12.30 -3.78 -16.46
N GLY A 80 -11.70 -4.00 -17.62
CA GLY A 80 -12.22 -4.87 -18.68
C GLY A 80 -11.45 -6.19 -18.81
N GLY A 81 -11.52 -6.79 -19.98
CA GLY A 81 -10.75 -7.99 -20.29
C GLY A 81 -10.62 -8.20 -21.78
N GLY A 82 -9.85 -9.22 -22.15
CA GLY A 82 -9.69 -9.66 -23.53
C GLY A 82 -8.41 -9.14 -24.19
N ASP A 83 -7.96 -9.93 -25.15
CA ASP A 83 -6.63 -9.83 -25.75
C ASP A 83 -6.32 -8.46 -26.37
N ARG A 84 -7.33 -7.76 -26.89
CA ARG A 84 -7.16 -6.43 -27.46
C ARG A 84 -6.74 -5.40 -26.41
N SER A 85 -7.44 -5.34 -25.28
CA SER A 85 -7.12 -4.38 -24.19
C SER A 85 -5.73 -4.61 -23.61
N LYS A 86 -5.36 -5.89 -23.47
CA LYS A 86 -4.02 -6.32 -23.09
C LYS A 86 -2.97 -5.89 -24.12
N ALA A 87 -3.19 -6.17 -25.39
CA ALA A 87 -2.25 -5.80 -26.46
C ALA A 87 -2.06 -4.28 -26.55
N ASP A 88 -3.14 -3.50 -26.42
CA ASP A 88 -3.10 -2.03 -26.45
C ASP A 88 -2.28 -1.49 -25.26
N PHE A 89 -2.46 -2.04 -24.05
CA PHE A 89 -1.64 -1.68 -22.89
C PHE A 89 -0.17 -2.03 -23.10
N ILE A 90 0.13 -3.27 -23.50
CA ILE A 90 1.52 -3.74 -23.71
C ILE A 90 2.22 -2.87 -24.75
N SER A 91 1.58 -2.62 -25.90
CA SER A 91 2.10 -1.74 -26.96
C SER A 91 2.42 -0.34 -26.43
N THR A 92 1.55 0.21 -25.58
CA THR A 92 1.78 1.54 -24.98
C THR A 92 2.92 1.51 -23.96
N LEU A 93 3.02 0.46 -23.15
CA LEU A 93 4.11 0.26 -22.19
C LEU A 93 5.47 0.07 -22.89
N GLU A 94 5.50 -0.61 -24.04
CA GLU A 94 6.69 -0.69 -24.89
C GLU A 94 7.12 0.68 -25.42
N VAL A 95 6.18 1.62 -25.66
CA VAL A 95 6.55 3.01 -25.97
C VAL A 95 7.19 3.68 -24.75
N VAL A 96 6.61 3.52 -23.55
CA VAL A 96 7.19 4.05 -22.29
C VAL A 96 8.60 3.51 -22.06
N GLU A 97 8.79 2.21 -22.23
CA GLU A 97 10.10 1.55 -22.14
C GLU A 97 11.10 2.16 -23.13
N ARG A 98 10.72 2.34 -24.41
CA ARG A 98 11.60 2.97 -25.41
C ARG A 98 11.95 4.41 -25.07
N GLU A 99 11.00 5.18 -24.54
CA GLU A 99 11.25 6.57 -24.13
C GLU A 99 12.27 6.64 -23.00
N LEU A 100 12.14 5.77 -21.98
CA LEU A 100 13.13 5.66 -20.91
C LEU A 100 14.48 5.14 -21.41
N GLN A 101 14.50 4.17 -22.33
CA GLN A 101 15.74 3.68 -22.96
C GLN A 101 16.49 4.77 -23.74
N GLN A 102 15.76 5.69 -24.37
CA GLN A 102 16.32 6.79 -25.16
C GLN A 102 16.71 7.99 -24.31
N SER A 103 16.36 7.99 -23.03
CA SER A 103 16.76 9.04 -22.10
C SER A 103 18.28 9.17 -22.03
N LYS A 104 18.77 10.41 -22.13
CA LYS A 104 20.20 10.68 -22.19
C LYS A 104 20.72 11.07 -20.81
N GLY A 105 21.69 10.30 -20.33
CA GLY A 105 22.48 10.66 -19.15
C GLY A 105 21.86 10.29 -17.80
N GLY A 106 20.74 9.56 -17.78
CA GLY A 106 20.17 9.00 -16.56
C GLY A 106 18.93 8.15 -16.79
N ASP A 107 18.30 7.73 -15.70
CA ASP A 107 17.17 6.80 -15.70
C ASP A 107 15.79 7.48 -15.57
N PHE A 108 15.73 8.82 -15.54
CA PHE A 108 14.48 9.59 -15.59
C PHE A 108 14.08 9.95 -17.03
N PHE A 109 12.81 10.29 -17.28
CA PHE A 109 12.32 10.52 -18.65
C PHE A 109 13.06 11.63 -19.41
N LEU A 110 13.53 12.67 -18.72
CA LEU A 110 14.26 13.81 -19.30
C LEU A 110 15.75 13.82 -18.92
N GLY A 111 16.31 12.66 -18.57
CA GLY A 111 17.74 12.47 -18.35
C GLY A 111 18.09 12.11 -16.91
N LYS A 112 19.06 12.83 -16.33
CA LYS A 112 19.62 12.53 -15.00
C LYS A 112 18.81 13.07 -13.82
N ASP A 113 18.05 14.12 -14.04
CA ASP A 113 17.35 14.86 -13.00
C ASP A 113 15.87 14.51 -13.08
N VAL A 114 15.26 14.21 -11.94
CA VAL A 114 13.82 13.98 -11.85
C VAL A 114 13.04 15.26 -12.19
N THR A 115 11.93 15.11 -12.89
CA THR A 115 11.08 16.22 -13.33
C THR A 115 9.61 15.97 -13.01
N LEU A 116 8.76 16.97 -13.26
CA LEU A 116 7.30 16.82 -13.20
C LEU A 116 6.78 15.74 -14.15
N VAL A 117 7.51 15.40 -15.23
CA VAL A 117 7.10 14.29 -16.10
C VAL A 117 7.13 12.97 -15.32
N ASP A 118 8.21 12.71 -14.59
CA ASP A 118 8.34 11.50 -13.77
C ASP A 118 7.26 11.45 -12.68
N MET A 119 6.98 12.58 -12.03
CA MET A 119 5.91 12.69 -11.02
C MET A 119 4.51 12.43 -11.58
N MET A 120 4.28 12.71 -12.87
CA MET A 120 3.02 12.41 -13.54
C MET A 120 2.88 10.92 -13.87
N PHE A 121 3.97 10.24 -14.20
CA PHE A 121 3.96 8.80 -14.48
C PHE A 121 3.91 7.93 -13.21
N ALA A 122 4.64 8.32 -12.15
CA ALA A 122 4.74 7.63 -10.85
C ALA A 122 3.45 6.99 -10.36
N PRO A 123 2.39 7.75 -10.06
CA PRO A 123 1.21 7.19 -9.43
C PRO A 123 0.43 6.23 -10.34
N PHE A 124 0.64 6.24 -11.66
CA PHE A 124 -0.02 5.32 -12.59
C PHE A 124 0.81 4.06 -12.83
N LEU A 125 2.12 4.18 -12.95
CA LEU A 125 3.00 3.02 -13.08
C LEU A 125 3.00 2.18 -11.80
N GLU A 126 3.04 2.82 -10.61
CA GLU A 126 2.92 2.12 -9.31
C GLU A 126 1.64 1.27 -9.25
N ARG A 127 0.50 1.91 -9.55
CA ARG A 127 -0.81 1.23 -9.54
C ARG A 127 -0.90 0.16 -10.60
N ALA A 128 -0.33 0.36 -11.79
CA ALA A 128 -0.30 -0.65 -12.84
C ALA A 128 0.52 -1.88 -12.43
N CYS A 129 1.70 -1.68 -11.84
CA CYS A 129 2.54 -2.77 -11.33
C CYS A 129 1.80 -3.62 -10.30
N ALA A 130 1.16 -2.99 -9.31
CA ALA A 130 0.41 -3.69 -8.28
C ALA A 130 -0.84 -4.40 -8.87
N SER A 131 -1.71 -3.65 -9.53
CA SER A 131 -3.02 -4.12 -9.92
C SER A 131 -2.99 -5.12 -11.08
N LEU A 132 -2.12 -4.95 -12.08
CA LEU A 132 -2.04 -5.91 -13.17
C LEU A 132 -1.38 -7.22 -12.72
N LEU A 133 -0.47 -7.19 -11.74
CA LEU A 133 0.04 -8.41 -11.12
C LEU A 133 -1.09 -9.13 -10.37
N PHE A 134 -1.80 -8.41 -9.50
CA PHE A 134 -2.87 -8.95 -8.66
C PHE A 134 -4.07 -9.47 -9.45
N PHE A 135 -4.65 -8.66 -10.35
CA PHE A 135 -5.89 -9.02 -11.05
C PHE A 135 -5.64 -9.82 -12.32
N LYS A 136 -4.48 -9.62 -12.99
CA LYS A 136 -4.21 -10.18 -14.32
C LYS A 136 -3.06 -11.20 -14.34
N GLY A 137 -2.21 -11.23 -13.32
CA GLY A 137 -0.97 -12.01 -13.33
C GLY A 137 0.09 -11.46 -14.29
N TYR A 138 0.05 -10.16 -14.59
CA TYR A 138 0.99 -9.52 -15.51
C TYR A 138 2.06 -8.73 -14.76
N GLN A 139 3.28 -9.23 -14.77
CA GLN A 139 4.41 -8.64 -14.06
C GLN A 139 5.16 -7.63 -14.94
N ILE A 140 5.22 -6.37 -14.46
CA ILE A 140 5.96 -5.27 -15.12
C ILE A 140 7.31 -5.04 -14.41
N ARG A 141 7.26 -5.05 -13.07
CA ARG A 141 8.37 -4.79 -12.17
C ARG A 141 8.83 -6.10 -11.54
N VAL A 142 10.12 -6.38 -11.60
CA VAL A 142 10.74 -7.63 -11.12
C VAL A 142 11.84 -7.34 -10.10
N ALA A 143 12.19 -8.33 -9.29
CA ALA A 143 13.30 -8.24 -8.36
C ALA A 143 14.65 -8.03 -9.07
N PRO A 144 15.63 -7.35 -8.41
CA PRO A 144 16.96 -7.15 -8.99
C PRO A 144 17.58 -8.45 -9.50
N GLY A 145 18.13 -8.41 -10.71
CA GLY A 145 18.76 -9.57 -11.36
C GLY A 145 17.80 -10.53 -12.06
N GLN A 146 16.48 -10.38 -11.92
CA GLN A 146 15.51 -11.17 -12.69
C GLN A 146 15.38 -10.63 -14.13
N PRO A 147 15.17 -11.52 -15.13
CA PRO A 147 14.93 -11.09 -16.50
C PRO A 147 13.60 -10.33 -16.61
N THR A 148 13.58 -9.28 -17.42
CA THR A 148 12.37 -8.48 -17.69
C THR A 148 12.36 -7.97 -19.13
N ASN A 149 11.17 -7.81 -19.68
CA ASN A 149 10.95 -7.15 -20.97
C ASN A 149 10.99 -5.61 -20.86
N PHE A 150 11.00 -5.08 -19.63
CA PHE A 150 10.95 -3.64 -19.35
C PHE A 150 12.13 -3.16 -18.49
N PRO A 151 13.39 -3.39 -18.93
CA PRO A 151 14.56 -3.06 -18.12
C PRO A 151 14.71 -1.56 -17.82
N ALA A 152 14.30 -0.65 -18.70
CA ALA A 152 14.37 0.78 -18.44
C ALA A 152 13.28 1.26 -17.49
N VAL A 153 12.06 0.72 -17.57
CA VAL A 153 11.02 0.96 -16.55
C VAL A 153 11.49 0.49 -15.17
N ASN A 154 12.15 -0.67 -15.10
CA ASN A 154 12.69 -1.18 -13.83
C ASN A 154 13.80 -0.25 -13.27
N ARG A 155 14.74 0.20 -14.11
CA ARG A 155 15.76 1.18 -13.67
C ARG A 155 15.16 2.52 -13.25
N TRP A 156 14.10 2.96 -13.94
CA TRP A 156 13.38 4.18 -13.56
C TRP A 156 12.75 4.04 -12.16
N PHE A 157 12.15 2.89 -11.84
CA PHE A 157 11.68 2.61 -10.48
C PHE A 157 12.85 2.60 -9.47
N ASP A 158 13.97 1.93 -9.79
CA ASP A 158 15.16 1.92 -8.94
C ASP A 158 15.64 3.36 -8.63
N ALA A 159 15.61 4.25 -9.63
CA ALA A 159 15.98 5.65 -9.50
C ALA A 159 14.96 6.47 -8.70
N MET A 160 13.66 6.28 -8.93
CA MET A 160 12.58 6.90 -8.14
C MET A 160 12.69 6.49 -6.66
N GLU A 161 13.00 5.23 -6.39
CA GLU A 161 13.22 4.68 -5.06
C GLU A 161 14.46 5.26 -4.35
N GLN A 162 15.35 5.99 -5.03
CA GLN A 162 16.42 6.77 -4.39
C GLN A 162 15.96 8.14 -3.88
N LEU A 163 14.77 8.61 -4.28
CA LEU A 163 14.24 9.91 -3.88
C LEU A 163 13.53 9.77 -2.53
N GLU A 164 14.05 10.42 -1.49
CA GLU A 164 13.43 10.42 -0.15
C GLU A 164 11.95 10.85 -0.20
N SER A 165 11.62 11.86 -1.01
CA SER A 165 10.24 12.32 -1.19
C SER A 165 9.32 11.22 -1.74
N TYR A 166 9.82 10.39 -2.65
CA TYR A 166 9.06 9.29 -3.24
C TYR A 166 8.89 8.15 -2.24
N GLN A 167 9.96 7.78 -1.53
CA GLN A 167 9.91 6.78 -0.45
C GLN A 167 8.83 7.12 0.59
N LEU A 168 8.67 8.39 0.96
CA LEU A 168 7.67 8.83 1.93
C LEU A 168 6.22 8.78 1.41
N THR A 169 6.01 8.75 0.09
CA THR A 169 4.68 8.82 -0.52
C THR A 169 4.26 7.57 -1.28
N LYS A 170 5.20 6.66 -1.58
CA LYS A 170 4.96 5.41 -2.29
C LYS A 170 4.08 4.47 -1.45
N SER A 171 3.09 3.86 -2.09
CA SER A 171 2.21 2.87 -1.47
C SER A 171 2.69 1.43 -1.73
N ASP A 172 2.11 0.47 -1.00
CA ASP A 172 2.28 -0.95 -1.25
C ASP A 172 1.24 -1.50 -2.25
N TYR A 173 1.52 -2.68 -2.77
CA TYR A 173 0.67 -3.40 -3.70
C TYR A 173 -0.67 -3.75 -3.06
N TYR A 174 -0.67 -4.15 -1.79
CA TYR A 174 -1.89 -4.46 -1.04
C TYR A 174 -2.85 -3.26 -1.04
N THR A 175 -2.38 -2.07 -0.66
CA THR A 175 -3.20 -0.86 -0.60
C THR A 175 -3.73 -0.50 -1.99
N HIS A 176 -2.90 -0.56 -3.04
CA HIS A 176 -3.37 -0.30 -4.40
C HIS A 176 -4.44 -1.30 -4.89
N CYS A 177 -4.30 -2.58 -4.54
CA CYS A 177 -5.26 -3.58 -5.01
C CYS A 177 -6.62 -3.47 -4.31
N TRP A 178 -6.65 -2.93 -3.09
CA TRP A 178 -7.89 -2.72 -2.34
C TRP A 178 -8.49 -1.32 -2.50
N ASP A 179 -7.70 -0.30 -2.85
CA ASP A 179 -8.19 1.06 -3.08
C ASP A 179 -8.82 1.22 -4.48
N LEU A 180 -8.34 0.50 -5.49
CA LEU A 180 -8.75 0.66 -6.88
C LEU A 180 -10.18 0.20 -7.17
N PRO A 181 -10.60 -1.04 -6.84
CA PRO A 181 -11.92 -1.53 -7.22
C PRO A 181 -13.09 -0.59 -6.84
N PRO A 182 -13.18 -0.06 -5.60
CA PRO A 182 -14.29 0.81 -5.23
C PRO A 182 -14.21 2.21 -5.87
N GLN A 183 -13.03 2.62 -6.36
CA GLN A 183 -12.85 3.87 -7.11
C GLN A 183 -13.24 3.72 -8.58
N LEU A 184 -13.01 2.53 -9.15
CA LEU A 184 -13.21 2.25 -10.57
C LEU A 184 -14.56 1.59 -10.90
N GLY A 185 -15.32 1.18 -9.88
CA GLY A 185 -16.57 0.42 -10.07
C GLY A 185 -16.33 -1.08 -10.28
N GLY A 186 -15.15 -1.58 -9.89
CA GLY A 186 -14.70 -2.96 -10.03
C GLY A 186 -13.45 -3.11 -10.88
N CYS A 187 -12.74 -4.21 -10.68
CA CYS A 187 -11.63 -4.67 -11.52
C CYS A 187 -11.97 -6.09 -12.01
N THR A 188 -11.46 -6.46 -13.19
CA THR A 188 -11.75 -7.78 -13.79
C THR A 188 -10.61 -8.74 -13.52
N TYR A 189 -10.93 -9.89 -12.95
CA TYR A 189 -10.00 -10.97 -12.67
C TYR A 189 -9.70 -11.83 -13.90
N GLU A 190 -8.43 -12.21 -14.05
CA GLU A 190 -7.99 -13.27 -14.96
C GLU A 190 -7.29 -14.37 -14.14
N LYS A 191 -7.36 -15.62 -14.61
CA LYS A 191 -6.81 -16.78 -13.87
C LYS A 191 -5.34 -16.64 -13.47
N GLY A 192 -4.57 -15.88 -14.25
CA GLY A 192 -3.16 -15.62 -13.96
C GLY A 192 -2.93 -14.83 -12.68
N GLY A 193 -3.91 -14.05 -12.21
CA GLY A 193 -3.80 -13.19 -11.04
C GLY A 193 -3.95 -13.93 -9.70
N GLU A 194 -4.69 -15.04 -9.66
CA GLU A 194 -5.07 -15.73 -8.42
C GLU A 194 -3.88 -16.07 -7.48
N PRO A 195 -2.73 -16.58 -7.96
CA PRO A 195 -1.58 -16.84 -7.10
C PRO A 195 -1.01 -15.55 -6.47
N TYR A 196 -1.02 -14.44 -7.21
CA TYR A 196 -0.51 -13.16 -6.76
C TYR A 196 -1.48 -12.46 -5.82
N GLU A 197 -2.79 -12.50 -6.10
CA GLU A 197 -3.83 -12.03 -5.19
C GLU A 197 -3.68 -12.71 -3.82
N ARG A 198 -3.54 -14.04 -3.82
CA ARG A 198 -3.38 -14.81 -2.59
C ARG A 198 -2.13 -14.38 -1.81
N ALA A 199 -0.99 -14.28 -2.48
CA ALA A 199 0.27 -13.88 -1.84
C ALA A 199 0.27 -12.42 -1.37
N ILE A 200 -0.31 -11.49 -2.14
CA ILE A 200 -0.41 -10.07 -1.75
C ILE A 200 -1.35 -9.89 -0.56
N ASN A 201 -2.37 -10.74 -0.40
CA ASN A 201 -3.30 -10.74 0.72
C ASN A 201 -2.82 -11.53 1.96
N GLY A 202 -1.53 -11.89 2.03
CA GLY A 202 -0.99 -12.62 3.19
C GLY A 202 -1.22 -14.12 3.19
N GLY A 203 -1.83 -14.68 2.13
CA GLY A 203 -2.02 -16.12 1.97
C GLY A 203 -0.75 -16.83 1.48
N LEU A 204 -0.92 -18.03 0.90
CA LEU A 204 0.21 -18.84 0.45
C LEU A 204 1.05 -18.14 -0.64
N THR A 205 2.38 -18.26 -0.50
CA THR A 205 3.39 -17.90 -1.49
C THR A 205 3.16 -18.59 -2.83
N LEU A 206 3.85 -18.12 -3.88
CA LEU A 206 3.71 -18.68 -5.23
C LEU A 206 4.08 -20.17 -5.31
N ASP A 207 5.07 -20.60 -4.53
CA ASP A 207 5.49 -22.01 -4.43
C ASP A 207 4.61 -22.83 -3.46
N GLY A 208 3.68 -22.18 -2.76
CA GLY A 208 2.76 -22.81 -1.82
C GLY A 208 3.40 -23.31 -0.52
N THR A 209 4.64 -22.93 -0.23
CA THR A 209 5.39 -23.47 0.92
C THR A 209 5.00 -22.85 2.26
N ARG A 210 4.53 -21.60 2.25
CA ARG A 210 4.21 -20.83 3.47
C ARG A 210 3.25 -19.68 3.19
N GLU A 211 2.72 -19.08 4.25
CA GLU A 211 2.02 -17.79 4.15
C GLU A 211 3.02 -16.64 3.95
N SER A 212 2.67 -15.69 3.09
CA SER A 212 3.54 -14.58 2.70
C SER A 212 3.71 -13.52 3.79
N TRP A 213 2.77 -13.45 4.74
CA TRP A 213 2.83 -12.59 5.92
C TRP A 213 3.15 -13.39 7.20
N ALA A 214 3.88 -14.51 7.08
CA ALA A 214 4.37 -15.26 8.24
C ALA A 214 5.81 -14.86 8.59
N LEU A 215 6.16 -14.94 9.87
CA LEU A 215 7.55 -14.77 10.32
C LEU A 215 8.37 -16.06 10.12
N PRO A 216 9.68 -15.96 9.80
CA PRO A 216 10.39 -14.74 9.41
C PRO A 216 9.95 -14.26 8.02
N LEU A 217 9.79 -12.95 7.83
CA LEU A 217 9.33 -12.40 6.55
C LEU A 217 10.36 -12.61 5.45
N GLU A 218 9.89 -12.95 4.25
CA GLU A 218 10.74 -12.97 3.07
C GLU A 218 10.93 -11.55 2.53
N PRO A 219 12.17 -11.12 2.22
CA PRO A 219 12.40 -9.83 1.58
C PRO A 219 11.56 -9.68 0.31
N HIS A 220 11.06 -8.47 0.06
CA HIS A 220 10.33 -8.14 -1.17
C HIS A 220 9.08 -8.99 -1.44
N LEU A 221 8.48 -9.55 -0.39
CA LEU A 221 7.38 -10.51 -0.52
C LEU A 221 7.74 -11.69 -1.44
N GLY A 222 8.95 -12.25 -1.27
CA GLY A 222 9.46 -13.30 -2.15
C GLY A 222 9.79 -12.81 -3.57
N GLY A 223 10.08 -11.51 -3.72
CA GLY A 223 10.39 -10.86 -5.00
C GLY A 223 9.17 -10.34 -5.78
N LEU A 224 7.96 -10.47 -5.24
CA LEU A 224 6.73 -9.93 -5.86
C LEU A 224 6.68 -8.40 -5.82
N GLU A 225 7.16 -7.81 -4.74
CA GLU A 225 7.17 -6.36 -4.51
C GLU A 225 8.62 -5.92 -4.25
N PRO A 226 9.41 -5.65 -5.30
CA PRO A 226 10.87 -5.60 -5.23
C PRO A 226 11.46 -4.32 -4.63
N ASP A 227 10.74 -3.66 -3.72
CA ASP A 227 11.03 -2.30 -3.28
C ASP A 227 10.97 -2.15 -1.76
N TRP A 228 11.57 -3.04 -0.97
CA TRP A 228 11.55 -2.92 0.50
C TRP A 228 12.80 -2.23 1.08
N ASN A 229 13.78 -1.90 0.24
CA ASN A 229 15.13 -1.50 0.67
C ASN A 229 15.26 -0.03 1.10
N TRP A 230 14.16 0.73 1.11
CA TRP A 230 14.19 2.17 1.37
C TRP A 230 13.81 2.59 2.81
N CYS A 231 13.58 1.63 3.72
CA CYS A 231 13.23 1.93 5.12
C CYS A 231 14.33 1.67 6.14
N GLY A 232 15.59 1.65 5.70
CA GLY A 232 16.71 1.23 6.54
C GLY A 232 16.79 -0.29 6.63
N ASP A 233 17.08 -0.81 7.82
CA ASP A 233 17.14 -2.25 8.08
C ASP A 233 15.83 -2.79 8.67
N GLU A 234 15.73 -4.12 8.76
CA GLU A 234 14.59 -4.80 9.36
C GLU A 234 14.32 -4.34 10.80
N SER A 235 15.38 -4.04 11.55
CA SER A 235 15.29 -3.55 12.92
C SER A 235 14.64 -2.15 12.99
N ALA A 236 14.95 -1.27 12.02
CA ALA A 236 14.35 0.05 11.89
C ALA A 236 12.87 -0.04 11.51
N ALA A 237 12.52 -0.94 10.59
CA ALA A 237 11.12 -1.20 10.23
C ALA A 237 10.30 -1.67 11.44
N ARG A 238 10.83 -2.61 12.23
CA ARG A 238 10.18 -3.08 13.47
C ARG A 238 10.04 -1.97 14.52
N ARG A 239 11.08 -1.13 14.71
CA ARG A 239 11.02 0.02 15.62
C ARG A 239 9.97 1.04 15.20
N GLU A 240 9.86 1.36 13.91
CA GLU A 240 8.82 2.26 13.40
C GLU A 240 7.43 1.69 13.67
N ALA A 241 7.19 0.43 13.35
CA ALA A 241 5.91 -0.23 13.60
C ALA A 241 5.54 -0.19 15.09
N ALA A 242 6.49 -0.50 15.97
CA ALA A 242 6.30 -0.44 17.42
C ALA A 242 6.00 0.99 17.90
N ASP A 243 6.76 2.00 17.43
CA ASP A 243 6.56 3.40 17.77
C ASP A 243 5.17 3.89 17.36
N ARG A 244 4.74 3.62 16.12
CA ARG A 244 3.41 4.00 15.62
C ARG A 244 2.28 3.34 16.39
N LEU A 245 2.45 2.07 16.76
CA LEU A 245 1.48 1.32 17.56
C LEU A 245 1.35 1.90 18.97
N VAL A 246 2.47 2.15 19.65
CA VAL A 246 2.51 2.65 21.04
C VAL A 246 2.00 4.09 21.13
N ALA A 247 2.42 4.95 20.19
CA ALA A 247 2.08 6.38 20.17
C ALA A 247 0.57 6.64 20.11
N ASN A 248 -0.21 5.70 19.58
CA ASN A 248 -1.67 5.84 19.42
C ASN A 248 -2.45 4.62 19.96
N HIS A 249 -1.87 3.86 20.90
CA HIS A 249 -2.38 2.55 21.34
C HIS A 249 -3.87 2.56 21.71
N LYS A 250 -4.35 3.54 22.48
CA LYS A 250 -5.76 3.59 22.92
C LYS A 250 -6.73 3.59 21.73
N ASN A 251 -6.44 4.40 20.72
CA ASN A 251 -7.28 4.49 19.53
C ASN A 251 -7.13 3.25 18.65
N ILE A 252 -5.92 2.66 18.59
CA ILE A 252 -5.67 1.45 17.81
C ILE A 252 -6.37 0.24 18.43
N VAL A 253 -6.36 0.08 19.76
CA VAL A 253 -7.11 -0.98 20.46
C VAL A 253 -8.60 -0.87 20.15
N MET A 254 -9.17 0.33 20.27
CA MET A 254 -10.58 0.57 19.92
C MET A 254 -10.87 0.37 18.44
N PHE A 255 -9.92 0.65 17.56
CA PHE A 255 -10.07 0.40 16.13
C PHE A 255 -10.02 -1.11 15.84
N ALA A 256 -9.03 -1.83 16.37
CA ALA A 256 -8.88 -3.27 16.23
C ALA A 256 -10.12 -4.02 16.73
N ALA A 257 -10.66 -3.62 17.89
CA ALA A 257 -11.85 -4.20 18.52
C ALA A 257 -13.13 -4.11 17.65
N ARG A 258 -13.11 -3.38 16.54
CA ARG A 258 -14.18 -3.43 15.52
C ARG A 258 -14.26 -4.79 14.81
N GLY A 259 -13.18 -5.57 14.80
CA GLY A 259 -13.19 -6.94 14.26
C GLY A 259 -14.16 -7.87 14.98
N ALA A 260 -14.24 -7.78 16.30
CA ALA A 260 -15.26 -8.46 17.13
C ALA A 260 -16.57 -7.68 17.27
N GLY A 261 -16.64 -6.50 16.65
CA GLY A 261 -17.68 -5.51 16.85
C GLY A 261 -18.87 -5.67 15.92
N ARG A 262 -19.62 -4.57 15.77
CA ARG A 262 -20.76 -4.50 14.84
C ARG A 262 -20.33 -3.82 13.55
N LYS A 263 -20.68 -4.45 12.42
CA LYS A 263 -20.49 -3.88 11.08
C LYS A 263 -21.15 -2.50 10.99
N GLY A 264 -20.47 -1.58 10.31
CA GLY A 264 -20.97 -0.22 10.13
C GLY A 264 -22.24 -0.18 9.27
N SER A 265 -23.19 0.66 9.67
CA SER A 265 -24.41 0.94 8.90
C SER A 265 -24.62 2.46 8.78
N PRO A 266 -24.85 2.99 7.55
CA PRO A 266 -24.83 2.28 6.28
C PRO A 266 -23.41 1.82 5.88
N PRO A 267 -23.27 0.76 5.07
CA PRO A 267 -21.97 0.35 4.54
C PRO A 267 -21.45 1.35 3.50
N VAL A 268 -20.14 1.30 3.24
CA VAL A 268 -19.48 2.03 2.14
C VAL A 268 -18.94 1.02 1.11
N MET A 269 -18.55 1.49 -0.09
CA MET A 269 -18.13 0.58 -1.17
C MET A 269 -16.73 0.00 -0.97
N ALA A 270 -15.83 0.72 -0.31
CA ALA A 270 -14.48 0.24 -0.07
C ALA A 270 -14.44 -0.77 1.07
N ALA A 271 -14.06 -2.02 0.79
CA ALA A 271 -14.16 -3.15 1.71
C ALA A 271 -13.34 -2.98 3.01
N LEU A 272 -12.20 -2.29 2.93
CA LEU A 272 -11.31 -2.02 4.06
C LEU A 272 -11.63 -0.70 4.78
N SER A 273 -12.66 0.02 4.34
CA SER A 273 -13.13 1.25 4.97
C SER A 273 -14.47 1.03 5.65
N ASP A 274 -14.58 1.41 6.92
CA ASP A 274 -15.81 1.23 7.69
C ASP A 274 -16.02 2.36 8.72
N PRO A 275 -16.21 3.60 8.25
CA PRO A 275 -16.34 4.77 9.12
C PRO A 275 -17.45 4.64 10.17
N ASN A 276 -18.42 3.75 9.93
CA ASN A 276 -19.59 3.54 10.78
C ASN A 276 -19.49 2.31 11.71
N ALA A 277 -18.41 1.51 11.64
CA ALA A 277 -18.25 0.33 12.47
C ALA A 277 -18.13 0.67 13.96
N LYS A 278 -18.60 -0.23 14.81
CA LYS A 278 -18.59 -0.06 16.27
C LYS A 278 -17.76 -1.17 16.91
N PRO A 279 -16.82 -0.84 17.80
CA PRO A 279 -16.03 -1.84 18.49
C PRO A 279 -16.86 -2.69 19.44
N ASN A 280 -16.37 -3.89 19.71
CA ASN A 280 -16.75 -4.65 20.90
C ASN A 280 -15.80 -4.27 22.04
N GLU A 281 -16.31 -3.56 23.04
CA GLU A 281 -15.49 -3.09 24.15
C GLU A 281 -15.02 -4.21 25.07
N ASP A 282 -15.71 -5.36 25.07
CA ASP A 282 -15.41 -6.48 25.97
C ASP A 282 -14.04 -7.09 25.67
N VAL A 283 -13.60 -7.10 24.40
CA VAL A 283 -12.30 -7.66 24.00
C VAL A 283 -11.12 -6.70 24.14
N THR A 284 -11.38 -5.43 24.48
CA THR A 284 -10.35 -4.36 24.42
C THR A 284 -9.16 -4.61 25.35
N ASN A 285 -9.40 -5.15 26.55
CA ASN A 285 -8.32 -5.47 27.49
C ASN A 285 -7.39 -6.56 26.96
N ALA A 286 -7.96 -7.62 26.37
CA ALA A 286 -7.15 -8.68 25.75
C ALA A 286 -6.41 -8.17 24.51
N VAL A 287 -7.07 -7.39 23.66
CA VAL A 287 -6.44 -6.76 22.49
C VAL A 287 -5.28 -5.86 22.92
N ASP A 288 -5.44 -5.01 23.95
CA ASP A 288 -4.35 -4.18 24.48
C ASP A 288 -3.18 -5.03 25.00
N ALA A 289 -3.47 -6.09 25.76
CA ALA A 289 -2.45 -7.01 26.26
C ALA A 289 -1.66 -7.66 25.11
N VAL A 290 -2.35 -8.18 24.10
CA VAL A 290 -1.71 -8.78 22.92
C VAL A 290 -0.88 -7.75 22.15
N LEU A 291 -1.40 -6.54 21.93
CA LEU A 291 -0.68 -5.51 21.19
C LEU A 291 0.60 -5.05 21.92
N ARG A 292 0.63 -5.06 23.25
CA ARG A 292 1.86 -4.81 24.03
C ARG A 292 2.91 -5.90 23.82
N VAL A 293 2.48 -7.16 23.80
CA VAL A 293 3.39 -8.29 23.50
C VAL A 293 3.88 -8.21 22.07
N VAL A 294 3.02 -7.88 21.11
CA VAL A 294 3.40 -7.63 19.70
C VAL A 294 4.42 -6.50 19.59
N SER A 295 4.24 -5.37 20.29
CA SER A 295 5.23 -4.30 20.35
C SER A 295 6.57 -4.79 20.89
N THR A 296 6.56 -5.58 21.97
CA THR A 296 7.78 -6.15 22.57
C THR A 296 8.46 -7.12 21.60
N ALA A 297 7.69 -7.99 20.95
CA ALA A 297 8.18 -8.93 19.93
C ALA A 297 8.82 -8.24 18.73
N MET A 298 8.28 -7.10 18.28
CA MET A 298 8.93 -6.30 17.24
C MET A 298 10.30 -5.76 17.70
N LEU A 299 10.44 -5.38 18.98
CA LEU A 299 11.69 -4.82 19.51
C LEU A 299 12.73 -5.90 19.83
N GLU A 300 12.30 -7.05 20.35
CA GLU A 300 13.18 -8.08 20.93
C GLU A 300 13.26 -9.38 20.12
N GLY A 301 12.36 -9.57 19.14
CA GLY A 301 12.23 -10.80 18.35
C GLY A 301 11.19 -11.78 18.92
N THR A 302 10.51 -12.50 18.03
CA THR A 302 9.55 -13.56 18.43
C THR A 302 10.22 -14.84 18.92
N GLU A 303 11.50 -15.01 18.59
CA GLU A 303 12.38 -16.09 19.01
C GLU A 303 12.94 -15.90 20.43
N ASN A 304 12.72 -14.73 21.04
CA ASN A 304 13.05 -14.50 22.44
C ASN A 304 12.10 -15.33 23.32
N GLY A 305 12.65 -16.28 24.08
CA GLY A 305 11.88 -17.21 24.90
C GLY A 305 11.00 -16.53 25.97
N GLU A 306 11.40 -15.36 26.49
CA GLU A 306 10.56 -14.62 27.44
C GLU A 306 9.34 -13.98 26.75
N VAL A 307 9.54 -13.41 25.56
CA VAL A 307 8.46 -12.84 24.73
C VAL A 307 7.51 -13.93 24.27
N GLU A 308 8.04 -15.05 23.80
CA GLU A 308 7.24 -16.20 23.38
C GLU A 308 6.41 -16.75 24.54
N GLN A 309 7.02 -16.97 25.70
CA GLN A 309 6.30 -17.44 26.88
C GLN A 309 5.21 -16.45 27.32
N THR A 310 5.51 -15.15 27.32
CA THR A 310 4.51 -14.12 27.65
C THR A 310 3.32 -14.15 26.70
N MET A 311 3.55 -14.34 25.40
CA MET A 311 2.46 -14.46 24.43
C MET A 311 1.63 -15.74 24.65
N LEU A 312 2.28 -16.86 24.99
CA LEU A 312 1.59 -18.10 25.33
C LEU A 312 0.72 -17.96 26.59
N ASP A 313 1.22 -17.28 27.62
CA ASP A 313 0.47 -17.01 28.84
C ASP A 313 -0.76 -16.14 28.56
N VAL A 314 -0.60 -15.08 27.75
CA VAL A 314 -1.72 -14.24 27.30
C VAL A 314 -2.72 -15.05 26.48
N ALA A 315 -2.26 -15.87 25.54
CA ALA A 315 -3.13 -16.71 24.72
C ALA A 315 -3.94 -17.70 25.57
N ASN A 316 -3.29 -18.37 26.51
CA ASN A 316 -3.95 -19.29 27.44
C ASN A 316 -4.98 -18.57 28.32
N ALA A 317 -4.66 -17.38 28.86
CA ALA A 317 -5.61 -16.61 29.65
C ALA A 317 -6.84 -16.19 28.82
N VAL A 318 -6.63 -15.71 27.59
CA VAL A 318 -7.70 -15.34 26.65
C VAL A 318 -8.66 -16.51 26.40
N VAL A 319 -8.13 -17.72 26.20
CA VAL A 319 -8.93 -18.92 25.90
C VAL A 319 -9.59 -19.50 27.17
N GLN A 320 -8.82 -19.70 28.24
CA GLN A 320 -9.29 -20.41 29.44
C GLN A 320 -10.22 -19.55 30.30
N GLU A 321 -9.98 -18.24 30.39
CA GLU A 321 -10.82 -17.33 31.19
C GLU A 321 -11.98 -16.74 30.37
N GLY A 322 -11.74 -16.44 29.09
CA GLY A 322 -12.74 -15.81 28.21
C GLY A 322 -13.62 -16.80 27.44
N GLY A 323 -13.14 -18.02 27.19
CA GLY A 323 -13.79 -19.00 26.33
C GLY A 323 -13.54 -18.77 24.82
N ILE A 324 -13.95 -19.74 24.00
CA ILE A 324 -13.67 -19.77 22.56
C ILE A 324 -14.24 -18.55 21.82
N GLU A 325 -15.50 -18.18 22.09
CA GLU A 325 -16.14 -17.03 21.41
C GLU A 325 -15.41 -15.70 21.70
N TYR A 326 -14.94 -15.52 22.93
CA TYR A 326 -14.14 -14.36 23.30
C TYR A 326 -12.78 -14.36 22.59
N ALA A 327 -12.11 -15.51 22.56
CA ALA A 327 -10.83 -15.69 21.87
C ALA A 327 -10.96 -15.43 20.35
N ASP A 328 -12.03 -15.91 19.72
CA ASP A 328 -12.34 -15.62 18.31
C ASP A 328 -12.54 -14.12 18.07
N GLY A 329 -13.16 -13.41 19.01
CA GLY A 329 -13.26 -11.95 18.98
C GLY A 329 -11.88 -11.27 19.03
N VAL A 330 -10.97 -11.74 19.88
CA VAL A 330 -9.60 -11.20 19.94
C VAL A 330 -8.88 -11.46 18.62
N VAL A 331 -8.92 -12.68 18.08
CA VAL A 331 -8.31 -13.04 16.79
C VAL A 331 -8.89 -12.20 15.65
N ALA A 332 -10.22 -12.05 15.59
CA ALA A 332 -10.89 -11.20 14.60
C ALA A 332 -10.46 -9.73 14.70
N SER A 333 -10.18 -9.25 15.91
CA SER A 333 -9.69 -7.89 16.15
C SER A 333 -8.26 -7.67 15.66
N LEU A 334 -7.38 -8.67 15.83
CA LEU A 334 -6.01 -8.64 15.31
C LEU A 334 -6.01 -8.69 13.77
N ALA A 335 -6.79 -9.58 13.17
CA ALA A 335 -6.95 -9.67 11.72
C ALA A 335 -7.53 -8.38 11.13
N TYR A 336 -8.52 -7.80 11.82
CA TYR A 336 -9.13 -6.54 11.42
C TYR A 336 -8.11 -5.39 11.37
N LEU A 337 -7.24 -5.28 12.38
CA LEU A 337 -6.15 -4.31 12.40
C LEU A 337 -5.14 -4.59 11.28
N ARG A 338 -4.67 -5.84 11.17
CA ARG A 338 -3.70 -6.30 10.17
C ARG A 338 -4.09 -5.87 8.75
N ASP A 339 -5.34 -6.11 8.38
CA ASP A 339 -5.87 -5.83 7.05
C ASP A 339 -6.09 -4.32 6.79
N ARG A 340 -6.02 -3.47 7.82
CA ARG A 340 -6.32 -2.04 7.72
C ARG A 340 -5.14 -1.13 8.07
N ILE A 341 -3.93 -1.68 8.13
CA ILE A 341 -2.70 -0.90 8.18
C ILE A 341 -2.51 -0.20 6.83
N GLY A 342 -2.54 1.13 6.84
CA GLY A 342 -2.39 1.94 5.63
C GLY A 342 -0.94 2.27 5.32
N VAL A 343 -0.53 2.04 4.07
CA VAL A 343 0.79 2.38 3.54
C VAL A 343 0.66 3.51 2.51
N PRO A 344 1.48 4.59 2.57
CA PRO A 344 2.46 4.92 3.61
C PRO A 344 1.85 5.73 4.79
N ARG A 345 0.51 5.92 4.81
CA ARG A 345 -0.17 6.85 5.73
C ARG A 345 0.11 6.57 7.20
N ASP A 346 0.04 5.31 7.62
CA ASP A 346 0.27 4.93 9.02
C ASP A 346 1.75 4.68 9.28
N MET A 347 2.42 4.01 8.34
CA MET A 347 3.85 3.69 8.36
C MET A 347 4.33 3.28 6.97
N ARG A 348 5.65 3.21 6.79
CA ARG A 348 6.28 2.76 5.55
C ARG A 348 6.08 1.25 5.32
N LEU A 349 6.20 0.81 4.07
CA LEU A 349 5.89 -0.56 3.63
C LEU A 349 6.58 -1.67 4.46
N PRO A 350 7.91 -1.68 4.64
CA PRO A 350 8.58 -2.65 5.50
C PRO A 350 8.06 -2.70 6.94
N ALA A 351 7.74 -1.54 7.54
CA ALA A 351 7.18 -1.47 8.88
C ALA A 351 5.76 -2.06 8.93
N ALA A 352 4.93 -1.76 7.92
CA ALA A 352 3.59 -2.32 7.79
C ALA A 352 3.63 -3.85 7.65
N MET A 353 4.56 -4.38 6.86
CA MET A 353 4.74 -5.82 6.70
C MET A 353 5.15 -6.50 7.99
N GLN A 354 6.10 -5.90 8.72
CA GLN A 354 6.50 -6.38 10.05
C GLN A 354 5.31 -6.44 11.00
N LEU A 355 4.50 -5.37 11.09
CA LEU A 355 3.32 -5.37 11.95
C LEU A 355 2.29 -6.43 11.52
N ARG A 356 2.02 -6.57 10.20
CA ARG A 356 1.11 -7.60 9.69
C ARG A 356 1.54 -9.01 10.09
N ALA A 357 2.83 -9.31 9.96
CA ALA A 357 3.37 -10.62 10.31
C ALA A 357 3.37 -10.91 11.82
N HIS A 358 3.67 -9.91 12.65
CA HIS A 358 3.60 -10.07 14.10
C HIS A 358 2.17 -10.23 14.62
N LEU A 359 1.19 -9.57 13.99
CA LEU A 359 -0.23 -9.78 14.30
C LEU A 359 -0.68 -11.21 13.95
N ASN A 360 -0.24 -11.75 12.81
CA ASN A 360 -0.48 -13.14 12.45
C ASN A 360 0.15 -14.12 13.44
N TRP A 361 1.39 -13.87 13.87
CA TRP A 361 2.06 -14.67 14.89
C TRP A 361 1.25 -14.71 16.20
N ALA A 362 0.84 -13.55 16.71
CA ALA A 362 0.05 -13.48 17.94
C ALA A 362 -1.32 -14.15 17.81
N ALA A 363 -2.02 -13.94 16.69
CA ALA A 363 -3.29 -14.61 16.40
C ALA A 363 -3.12 -16.14 16.33
N GLY A 364 -2.06 -16.62 15.70
CA GLY A 364 -1.72 -18.04 15.63
C GLY A 364 -1.47 -18.66 17.00
N LYS A 365 -0.85 -17.93 17.94
CA LYS A 365 -0.67 -18.42 19.33
C LYS A 365 -2.02 -18.58 20.04
N ILE A 366 -2.97 -17.67 19.83
CA ILE A 366 -4.32 -17.76 20.42
C ILE A 366 -5.08 -18.94 19.81
N LEU A 367 -5.06 -19.09 18.48
CA LEU A 367 -5.73 -20.20 17.80
C LEU A 367 -5.18 -21.56 18.25
N ASN A 368 -3.86 -21.71 18.34
CA ASN A 368 -3.26 -22.95 18.83
C ASN A 368 -3.66 -23.28 20.28
N ALA A 369 -3.90 -22.27 21.13
CA ALA A 369 -4.37 -22.48 22.49
C ALA A 369 -5.85 -22.89 22.57
N GLN A 370 -6.65 -22.65 21.52
CA GLN A 370 -8.02 -23.18 21.41
C GLN A 370 -8.03 -24.68 21.07
N ASP A 371 -7.02 -25.15 20.34
CA ASP A 371 -6.88 -26.54 19.90
C ASP A 371 -6.18 -27.45 20.93
N ALA A 372 -5.57 -26.87 21.97
CA ALA A 372 -4.83 -27.56 23.03
C ALA A 372 -5.74 -27.91 24.23
#